data_AF-A0A2K6CVS7-F1
#
_entry.id   AF-A0A2K6CVS7-F1
#
_cell.length_a   1.000
_cell.length_b   1.000
_cell.length_c   1.000
_cell.angle_alpha   90.00
_cell.angle_beta   90.00
_cell.angle_gamma   90.00
#
_symmetry.space_group_name_H-M   'P 1'
#
loop_
_entity.id
_entity.type
_entity.pdbx_description
1 polymer ?
#
loop_
_entity_poly.entity_id
_entity_poly.type
_entity_poly.pdbx_seq_one_letter_code
_entity_poly.pdbx_strand_id
1 'polypeptide(L)'
;MGGPTKARWAAAALGVAGLLCAVLGAVMIVMVPSLIKQQVLKNVRIDPSSLSFNMWKEIPIPFYLSVYFFDVMNPSEILKGEKPQVQERGPYVYREFRHKTNITFNNNDTVSFLEYRTFQFEPSKSHGSESDYIVMPNILVLGAAVMMENKPMTLKLIMTLAFTTLGERAFMNRTVGEIMWGYQDPLVNLINKYFPGMFPFKDKFGLFAELNNSDSGLFTVFTGVQNISRIHLVDKWNGLSKVHEANVQGARGV
;
A
#
# COMPACT_ATOMS: atom_id res chain seq x y z
N MET A 1 -67.22 31.41 -37.92
CA MET A 1 -66.59 32.75 -37.81
C MET A 1 -65.60 32.75 -36.65
N GLY A 2 -64.31 32.53 -36.93
CA GLY A 2 -63.21 32.72 -35.98
C GLY A 2 -62.16 33.60 -36.67
N GLY A 3 -62.13 34.88 -36.34
CA GLY A 3 -61.40 35.89 -37.12
C GLY A 3 -59.88 35.74 -37.13
N PRO A 4 -59.19 36.43 -38.06
CA PRO A 4 -57.72 36.45 -38.23
C PRO A 4 -56.95 36.91 -36.98
N THR A 5 -57.64 37.43 -35.98
CA THR A 5 -57.13 37.72 -34.63
C THR A 5 -56.69 36.46 -33.90
N LYS A 6 -57.46 35.36 -33.90
CA LYS A 6 -57.13 34.15 -33.13
C LYS A 6 -55.81 33.49 -33.56
N ALA A 7 -55.53 33.47 -34.86
CA ALA A 7 -54.28 32.92 -35.40
C ALA A 7 -53.06 33.78 -35.05
N ARG A 8 -53.21 35.11 -35.02
CA ARG A 8 -52.14 36.04 -34.62
C ARG A 8 -51.79 35.92 -33.13
N TRP A 9 -52.79 35.72 -32.28
CA TRP A 9 -52.58 35.45 -30.84
C TRP A 9 -51.88 34.11 -30.60
N ALA A 10 -52.23 33.07 -31.37
CA ALA A 10 -51.57 31.76 -31.29
C ALA A 10 -50.08 31.83 -31.73
N ALA A 11 -49.78 32.55 -32.80
CA ALA A 11 -48.40 32.75 -33.26
C ALA A 11 -47.56 33.55 -32.25
N ALA A 12 -48.14 34.59 -31.64
CA ALA A 12 -47.48 35.35 -30.58
C ALA A 12 -47.22 34.47 -29.34
N ALA A 13 -48.18 33.64 -28.94
CA ALA A 13 -48.02 32.71 -27.81
C ALA A 13 -46.90 31.68 -28.06
N LEU A 14 -46.81 31.12 -29.27
CA LEU A 14 -45.73 30.20 -29.65
C LEU A 14 -44.36 30.89 -29.67
N GLY A 15 -44.29 32.12 -30.18
CA GLY A 15 -43.05 32.91 -30.15
C GLY A 15 -42.56 33.19 -28.73
N VAL A 16 -43.48 33.56 -27.82
CA VAL A 16 -43.17 33.77 -26.40
C VAL A 16 -42.75 32.46 -25.72
N ALA A 17 -43.45 31.35 -25.98
CA ALA A 17 -43.08 30.05 -25.44
C ALA A 17 -41.70 29.58 -25.92
N GLY A 18 -41.40 29.74 -27.22
CA GLY A 18 -40.10 29.42 -27.79
C GLY A 18 -38.97 30.28 -27.19
N LEU A 19 -39.21 31.57 -26.98
CA LEU A 19 -38.27 32.46 -26.32
C LEU A 19 -38.02 32.05 -24.86
N LEU A 20 -39.08 31.71 -24.11
CA LEU A 20 -38.95 31.21 -22.74
C LEU A 20 -38.15 29.91 -22.67
N CYS A 21 -38.38 28.96 -23.59
CA CYS A 21 -37.59 27.74 -23.70
C CYS A 21 -36.13 28.01 -24.04
N ALA A 22 -35.84 28.96 -24.95
CA ALA A 22 -34.48 29.32 -25.32
C ALA A 22 -33.73 29.98 -24.14
N VAL A 23 -34.39 30.88 -23.41
CA VAL A 23 -33.84 31.51 -22.20
C VAL A 23 -33.58 30.46 -21.12
N LEU A 24 -34.52 29.55 -20.87
CA LEU A 24 -34.35 28.46 -19.91
C LEU A 24 -33.19 27.53 -20.31
N GLY A 25 -33.08 27.19 -21.60
CA GLY A 25 -31.96 26.42 -22.13
C GLY A 25 -30.61 27.10 -21.92
N ALA A 26 -30.52 28.40 -22.22
CA ALA A 26 -29.31 29.19 -21.98
C ALA A 26 -28.94 29.26 -20.48
N VAL A 27 -29.93 29.46 -19.60
CA VAL A 27 -29.72 29.44 -18.14
C VAL A 27 -29.23 28.07 -17.68
N MET A 28 -29.80 26.98 -18.18
CA MET A 28 -29.34 25.63 -17.85
C MET A 28 -27.91 25.38 -18.30
N ILE A 29 -27.51 25.81 -19.51
CA ILE A 29 -26.13 25.65 -20.01
C ILE A 29 -25.13 26.33 -19.08
N VAL A 30 -25.48 27.48 -18.49
CA VAL A 30 -24.60 28.22 -17.58
C VAL A 30 -24.65 27.65 -16.15
N MET A 31 -25.83 27.30 -15.64
CA MET A 31 -26.02 26.90 -14.25
C MET A 31 -25.70 25.43 -13.96
N VAL A 32 -26.04 24.52 -14.88
CA VAL A 32 -25.87 23.08 -14.68
C VAL A 32 -24.40 22.69 -14.42
N PRO A 33 -23.40 23.20 -15.18
CA PRO A 33 -22.00 22.90 -14.88
C PRO A 33 -21.56 23.35 -13.48
N SER A 34 -22.05 24.51 -13.02
CA SER A 34 -21.75 25.03 -11.68
C SER A 34 -22.36 24.16 -10.59
N LEU A 35 -23.63 23.78 -10.74
CA LEU A 35 -24.32 22.88 -9.81
C LEU A 35 -23.67 21.50 -9.75
N ILE A 36 -23.32 20.92 -10.91
CA ILE A 36 -22.60 19.65 -10.98
C ILE A 36 -21.26 19.77 -10.26
N LYS A 37 -20.48 20.84 -10.52
CA LYS A 37 -19.20 21.06 -9.85
C LYS A 37 -19.37 21.13 -8.34
N GLN A 38 -20.35 21.88 -7.83
CA GLN A 38 -20.62 21.97 -6.39
C GLN A 38 -20.98 20.61 -5.79
N GLN A 39 -21.83 19.83 -6.47
CA GLN A 39 -22.25 18.52 -6.01
C GLN A 39 -21.10 17.52 -6.01
N VAL A 40 -20.25 17.53 -7.04
CA VAL A 40 -19.03 16.72 -7.10
C VAL A 40 -18.11 17.09 -5.94
N LEU A 41 -17.80 18.38 -5.77
CA LEU A 41 -16.92 18.86 -4.71
C LEU A 41 -17.43 18.46 -3.32
N LYS A 42 -18.73 18.54 -3.07
CA LYS A 42 -19.33 18.10 -1.80
C LYS A 42 -19.15 16.60 -1.55
N ASN A 43 -19.27 15.79 -2.60
CA ASN A 43 -19.28 14.34 -2.49
C ASN A 43 -17.89 13.68 -2.52
N VAL A 44 -16.84 14.37 -2.98
CA VAL A 44 -15.47 13.81 -3.05
C VAL A 44 -14.60 14.17 -1.85
N ARG A 45 -14.98 15.19 -1.08
CA ARG A 45 -14.23 15.64 0.11
C ARG A 45 -14.17 14.54 1.16
N ILE A 46 -13.08 14.52 1.95
CA ILE A 46 -13.01 13.68 3.14
C ILE A 46 -13.76 14.39 4.26
N ASP A 47 -15.07 14.16 4.34
CA ASP A 47 -15.96 14.76 5.34
C ASP A 47 -16.99 13.73 5.80
N PRO A 48 -17.29 13.58 7.10
CA PRO A 48 -18.23 12.56 7.59
C PRO A 48 -19.64 12.65 6.99
N SER A 49 -20.04 13.82 6.49
CA SER A 49 -21.32 14.04 5.81
C SER A 49 -21.28 13.75 4.30
N SER A 50 -20.09 13.52 3.74
CA SER A 50 -19.91 13.18 2.32
C SER A 50 -20.25 11.72 2.05
N LEU A 51 -20.71 11.43 0.83
CA LEU A 51 -21.01 10.07 0.39
C LEU A 51 -19.74 9.20 0.29
N SER A 52 -18.59 9.78 -0.08
CA SER A 52 -17.34 9.05 -0.23
C SER A 52 -16.64 8.69 1.07
N PHE A 53 -17.04 9.27 2.22
CA PHE A 53 -16.31 9.07 3.47
C PHE A 53 -16.25 7.61 3.91
N ASN A 54 -17.36 6.89 3.82
CA ASN A 54 -17.38 5.47 4.17
C ASN A 54 -16.48 4.65 3.25
N MET A 55 -16.47 4.96 1.95
CA MET A 55 -15.59 4.30 0.98
C MET A 55 -14.10 4.64 1.19
N TRP A 56 -13.81 5.84 1.70
CA TRP A 56 -12.45 6.26 2.06
C TRP A 56 -11.97 5.57 3.34
N LYS A 57 -12.86 5.45 4.33
CA LYS A 57 -12.61 4.78 5.61
C LYS A 57 -12.39 3.27 5.41
N GLU A 58 -13.24 2.63 4.60
CA GLU A 58 -13.18 1.21 4.29
C GLU A 58 -13.39 1.03 2.79
N ILE A 59 -12.33 0.58 2.10
CA ILE A 59 -12.35 0.55 0.64
C ILE A 59 -13.19 -0.65 0.17
N PRO A 60 -14.29 -0.43 -0.56
CA PRO A 60 -15.21 -1.52 -0.93
C PRO A 60 -14.69 -2.41 -2.07
N ILE A 61 -13.55 -2.04 -2.68
CA ILE A 61 -12.96 -2.73 -3.83
C ILE A 61 -11.80 -3.61 -3.34
N PRO A 62 -11.73 -4.89 -3.76
CA PRO A 62 -10.65 -5.76 -3.38
C PRO A 62 -9.33 -5.35 -4.05
N PHE A 63 -8.27 -5.26 -3.25
CA PHE A 63 -6.89 -5.16 -3.75
C PHE A 63 -6.26 -6.55 -3.74
N TYR A 64 -5.36 -6.81 -4.68
CA TYR A 64 -4.64 -8.07 -4.76
C TYR A 64 -3.14 -7.81 -4.87
N LEU A 65 -2.36 -8.46 -4.01
CA LEU A 65 -0.91 -8.57 -4.10
C LEU A 65 -0.59 -9.89 -4.81
N SER A 66 0.04 -9.83 -5.98
CA SER A 66 0.53 -11.02 -6.70
C SER A 66 2.04 -11.10 -6.54
N VAL A 67 2.52 -12.21 -5.98
CA VAL A 67 3.96 -12.43 -5.72
C VAL A 67 4.49 -13.51 -6.64
N TYR A 68 5.65 -13.26 -7.22
CA TYR A 68 6.39 -14.20 -8.08
C TYR A 68 7.78 -14.39 -7.49
N PHE A 69 8.20 -15.65 -7.36
CA PHE A 69 9.51 -16.01 -6.87
C PHE A 69 10.40 -16.51 -8.01
N PHE A 70 11.69 -16.27 -7.92
CA PHE A 70 12.68 -16.89 -8.79
C PHE A 70 13.33 -18.05 -8.03
N ASP A 71 12.84 -19.26 -8.29
CA ASP A 71 13.33 -20.49 -7.69
C ASP A 71 14.66 -20.89 -8.33
N VAL A 72 15.68 -21.14 -7.51
CA VAL A 72 17.06 -21.41 -7.95
C VAL A 72 17.25 -22.90 -8.20
N MET A 73 17.54 -23.26 -9.46
CA MET A 73 17.62 -24.65 -9.91
C MET A 73 19.00 -25.29 -9.69
N ASN A 74 20.06 -24.49 -9.62
CA ASN A 74 21.45 -24.95 -9.55
C ASN A 74 22.27 -24.31 -8.41
N PRO A 75 21.81 -24.37 -7.14
CA PRO A 75 22.46 -23.67 -6.03
C PRO A 75 23.91 -24.13 -5.78
N SER A 76 24.23 -25.40 -6.04
CA SER A 76 25.57 -25.95 -5.79
C SER A 76 26.59 -25.53 -6.86
N GLU A 77 26.14 -25.35 -8.09
CA GLU A 77 26.91 -24.87 -9.24
C GLU A 77 27.20 -23.38 -9.10
N ILE A 78 26.23 -22.60 -8.63
CA ILE A 78 26.43 -21.16 -8.36
C ILE A 78 27.56 -20.96 -7.33
N LEU A 79 27.62 -21.80 -6.30
CA LEU A 79 28.72 -21.74 -5.31
C LEU A 79 30.10 -22.07 -5.89
N LYS A 80 30.16 -22.74 -7.05
CA LYS A 80 31.40 -23.00 -7.79
C LYS A 80 31.72 -21.90 -8.81
N GLY A 81 30.88 -20.87 -8.93
CA GLY A 81 31.04 -19.74 -9.85
C GLY A 81 30.32 -19.91 -11.18
N GLU A 82 29.46 -20.91 -11.33
CA GLU A 82 28.64 -21.05 -12.54
C GLU A 82 27.48 -20.05 -12.58
N LYS A 83 26.90 -19.85 -13.77
CA LYS A 83 25.79 -18.92 -13.98
C LYS A 83 24.51 -19.44 -13.28
N PRO A 84 23.80 -18.59 -12.51
CA PRO A 84 22.51 -18.96 -11.93
C PRO A 84 21.46 -19.32 -12.98
N GLN A 85 20.77 -20.43 -12.75
CA GLN A 85 19.57 -20.84 -13.46
C GLN A 85 18.39 -20.71 -12.50
N VAL A 86 17.38 -19.93 -12.90
CA VAL A 86 16.19 -19.68 -12.11
C VAL A 86 14.93 -20.00 -12.89
N GLN A 87 13.88 -20.43 -12.18
CA GLN A 87 12.54 -20.62 -12.72
C GLN A 87 11.57 -19.69 -11.99
N GLU A 88 10.76 -18.94 -12.74
CA GLU A 88 9.69 -18.14 -12.12
C GLU A 88 8.58 -19.06 -11.58
N ARG A 89 8.16 -18.81 -10.34
CA ARG A 89 7.12 -19.53 -9.62
C ARG A 89 6.07 -18.53 -9.12
N GLY A 90 4.85 -18.64 -9.61
CA GLY A 90 3.75 -17.77 -9.22
C GLY A 90 2.62 -17.71 -10.25
N PRO A 91 1.61 -16.85 -10.04
CA PRO A 91 1.50 -15.97 -8.89
C PRO A 91 1.07 -16.70 -7.61
N TYR A 92 1.55 -16.21 -6.47
CA TYR A 92 0.96 -16.41 -5.15
C TYR A 92 0.17 -15.14 -4.80
N VAL A 93 -1.15 -15.25 -4.79
CA VAL A 93 -2.06 -14.09 -4.71
C VAL A 93 -2.61 -13.94 -3.30
N TYR A 94 -2.55 -12.74 -2.78
CA TYR A 94 -3.15 -12.34 -1.51
C TYR A 94 -4.16 -11.23 -1.73
N ARG A 95 -5.36 -11.40 -1.22
CA ARG A 95 -6.33 -10.31 -1.10
C ARG A 95 -5.91 -9.41 0.04
N GLU A 96 -5.83 -8.13 -0.25
CA GLU A 96 -5.48 -7.09 0.69
C GLU A 96 -6.74 -6.33 1.14
N PHE A 97 -6.93 -6.25 2.45
CA PHE A 97 -7.98 -5.47 3.10
C PHE A 97 -7.36 -4.22 3.72
N ARG A 98 -7.96 -3.06 3.47
CA ARG A 98 -7.53 -1.76 4.01
C ARG A 98 -8.67 -1.11 4.77
N HIS A 99 -8.40 -0.70 6.00
CA HIS A 99 -9.35 0.06 6.80
C HIS A 99 -8.64 1.13 7.62
N LYS A 100 -9.33 2.25 7.85
CA LYS A 100 -8.81 3.39 8.60
C LYS A 100 -9.46 3.48 9.97
N THR A 101 -8.64 3.65 11.00
CA THR A 101 -9.05 3.83 12.40
C THR A 101 -8.42 5.09 13.00
N ASN A 102 -8.80 5.43 14.23
CA ASN A 102 -8.33 6.63 14.94
C ASN A 102 -8.43 7.93 14.11
N ILE A 103 -9.56 8.08 13.41
CA ILE A 103 -9.81 9.20 12.50
C ILE A 103 -10.12 10.46 13.31
N THR A 104 -9.24 11.46 13.22
CA THR A 104 -9.36 12.75 13.90
C THR A 104 -9.32 13.88 12.88
N PHE A 105 -10.37 14.71 12.83
CA PHE A 105 -10.41 15.90 11.97
C PHE A 105 -9.75 17.08 12.67
N ASN A 106 -8.90 17.79 11.94
CA ASN A 106 -8.13 18.92 12.45
C ASN A 106 -8.69 20.26 11.92
N ASN A 107 -8.43 21.35 12.64
CA ASN A 107 -8.92 22.69 12.28
C ASN A 107 -8.22 23.31 11.04
N ASN A 108 -7.24 22.62 10.45
CA ASN A 108 -6.39 23.13 9.36
C ASN A 108 -6.61 22.43 8.02
N ASP A 109 -7.86 21.99 7.72
CA ASP A 109 -8.21 21.28 6.45
C ASP A 109 -7.53 19.91 6.32
N THR A 110 -7.17 19.28 7.45
CA THR A 110 -6.55 17.95 7.47
C THR A 110 -7.31 16.96 8.35
N VAL A 111 -7.07 15.67 8.10
CA VAL A 111 -7.55 14.56 8.91
C VAL A 111 -6.38 13.62 9.19
N SER A 112 -6.29 13.15 10.43
CA SER A 112 -5.29 12.21 10.90
C SER A 112 -5.91 10.83 11.11
N PHE A 113 -5.25 9.75 10.68
CA PHE A 113 -5.75 8.37 10.82
C PHE A 113 -4.62 7.35 10.79
N LEU A 114 -4.91 6.14 11.27
CA LEU A 114 -4.09 4.94 11.07
C LEU A 114 -4.72 4.09 9.97
N GLU A 115 -3.93 3.61 9.03
CA GLU A 115 -4.39 2.66 7.99
C GLU A 115 -3.82 1.28 8.26
N TYR A 116 -4.72 0.34 8.55
CA TYR A 116 -4.40 -1.06 8.79
C TYR A 116 -4.55 -1.86 7.51
N ARG A 117 -3.57 -2.75 7.28
CA ARG A 117 -3.53 -3.64 6.11
C ARG A 117 -3.52 -5.09 6.58
N THR A 118 -4.40 -5.90 6.00
CA THR A 118 -4.46 -7.35 6.27
C THR A 118 -4.38 -8.10 4.95
N PHE A 119 -3.62 -9.19 4.92
CA PHE A 119 -3.40 -10.00 3.72
C PHE A 119 -3.98 -11.39 3.94
N GLN A 120 -4.83 -11.84 3.02
CA GLN A 120 -5.45 -13.16 3.04
C GLN A 120 -5.07 -13.90 1.76
N PHE A 121 -4.50 -15.09 1.86
CA PHE A 121 -4.13 -15.89 0.70
C PHE A 121 -5.37 -16.31 -0.10
N GLU A 122 -5.26 -16.27 -1.43
CA GLU A 122 -6.32 -16.59 -2.38
C GLU A 122 -5.91 -17.81 -3.23
N PRO A 123 -6.21 -19.05 -2.78
CA PRO A 123 -5.83 -20.27 -3.49
C PRO A 123 -6.42 -20.33 -4.91
N SER A 124 -7.65 -19.84 -5.10
CA SER A 124 -8.35 -19.87 -6.39
C SER A 124 -7.72 -18.96 -7.46
N LYS A 125 -6.89 -18.00 -7.05
CA LYS A 125 -6.18 -17.05 -7.93
C LYS A 125 -4.68 -17.34 -8.00
N SER A 126 -4.20 -18.32 -7.25
CA SER A 126 -2.78 -18.66 -7.14
C SER A 126 -2.47 -19.89 -7.97
N HIS A 127 -1.26 -19.95 -8.54
CA HIS A 127 -0.79 -21.14 -9.25
C HIS A 127 -0.40 -22.26 -8.28
N GLY A 128 0.06 -21.90 -7.08
CA GLY A 128 0.56 -22.81 -6.06
C GLY A 128 -0.05 -22.55 -4.68
N SER A 129 0.47 -23.23 -3.67
CA SER A 129 0.10 -23.07 -2.26
C SER A 129 1.18 -22.32 -1.48
N GLU A 130 0.83 -21.67 -0.37
CA GLU A 130 1.83 -21.11 0.57
C GLU A 130 2.80 -22.18 1.11
N SER A 131 2.42 -23.45 1.05
CA SER A 131 3.26 -24.59 1.43
C SER A 131 4.29 -25.01 0.37
N ASP A 132 4.28 -24.39 -0.81
CA ASP A 132 5.25 -24.69 -1.86
C ASP A 132 6.65 -24.26 -1.43
N TYR A 133 7.62 -25.15 -1.59
CA TYR A 133 9.02 -24.87 -1.31
C TYR A 133 9.67 -24.12 -2.46
N ILE A 134 10.47 -23.10 -2.11
CA ILE A 134 11.25 -22.27 -3.01
C ILE A 134 12.69 -22.24 -2.51
N VAL A 135 13.64 -22.51 -3.41
CA VAL A 135 15.06 -22.33 -3.18
C VAL A 135 15.46 -20.93 -3.61
N MET A 136 16.00 -20.15 -2.68
CA MET A 136 16.47 -18.79 -2.98
C MET A 136 17.68 -18.42 -2.13
N PRO A 137 18.42 -17.34 -2.47
CA PRO A 137 19.50 -16.86 -1.61
C PRO A 137 19.02 -16.61 -0.18
N ASN A 138 19.78 -17.07 0.81
CA ASN A 138 19.47 -16.82 2.21
C ASN A 138 19.74 -15.35 2.54
N ILE A 139 18.67 -14.57 2.61
CA ILE A 139 18.74 -13.11 2.80
C ILE A 139 19.37 -12.75 4.16
N LEU A 140 19.13 -13.55 5.20
CA LEU A 140 19.72 -13.33 6.53
C LEU A 140 21.24 -13.49 6.50
N VAL A 141 21.71 -14.59 5.92
CA VAL A 141 23.16 -14.85 5.77
C VAL A 141 23.80 -13.80 4.89
N LEU A 142 23.17 -13.42 3.77
CA LEU A 142 23.66 -12.37 2.89
C LEU A 142 23.76 -11.01 3.61
N GLY A 143 22.70 -10.61 4.32
CA GLY A 143 22.70 -9.36 5.10
C GLY A 143 23.78 -9.34 6.16
N ALA A 144 23.92 -10.43 6.93
CA ALA A 144 24.97 -10.57 7.92
C ALA A 144 26.37 -10.56 7.29
N ALA A 145 26.57 -11.20 6.13
CA ALA A 145 27.85 -11.20 5.43
C ALA A 145 28.26 -9.80 4.95
N VAL A 146 27.33 -9.04 4.37
CA VAL A 146 27.57 -7.65 3.94
C VAL A 146 27.94 -6.76 5.13
N MET A 147 27.25 -6.90 6.27
CA MET A 147 27.59 -6.13 7.49
C MET A 147 28.99 -6.44 8.03
N MET A 148 29.48 -7.66 7.80
CA MET A 148 30.79 -8.12 8.25
C MET A 148 31.92 -7.75 7.28
N GLU A 149 31.62 -7.27 6.07
CA GLU A 149 32.59 -6.97 5.01
C GLU A 149 33.75 -6.09 5.49
N ASN A 150 33.43 -5.04 6.26
CA ASN A 150 34.40 -4.06 6.77
C ASN A 150 34.82 -4.31 8.23
N LYS A 151 34.51 -5.48 8.81
CA LYS A 151 34.88 -5.83 10.20
C LYS A 151 36.23 -6.57 10.28
N PRO A 152 36.90 -6.54 11.46
CA PRO A 152 38.13 -7.30 11.69
C PRO A 152 37.98 -8.80 11.38
N MET A 153 39.06 -9.42 10.92
CA MET A 153 39.09 -10.84 10.53
C MET A 153 38.62 -11.79 11.65
N THR A 154 38.90 -11.44 12.91
CA THR A 154 38.44 -12.21 14.08
C THR A 154 36.92 -12.31 14.15
N LEU A 155 36.21 -11.20 13.95
CA LEU A 155 34.75 -11.19 13.92
C LEU A 155 34.20 -11.97 12.72
N LYS A 156 34.84 -11.84 11.54
CA LYS A 156 34.46 -12.62 10.34
C LYS A 156 34.59 -14.12 10.58
N LEU A 157 35.66 -14.55 11.25
CA LEU A 157 35.88 -15.96 11.60
C LEU A 157 34.80 -16.46 12.57
N ILE A 158 34.48 -15.68 13.61
CA ILE A 158 33.41 -16.01 14.57
C ILE A 158 32.07 -16.17 13.85
N MET A 159 31.72 -15.25 12.95
CA MET A 159 30.48 -15.32 12.18
C MET A 159 30.45 -16.54 11.24
N THR A 160 31.57 -16.85 10.59
CA THR A 160 31.70 -18.03 9.72
C THR A 160 31.49 -19.33 10.50
N LEU A 161 32.07 -19.42 11.70
CA LEU A 161 31.86 -20.54 12.61
C LEU A 161 30.38 -20.60 13.04
N ALA A 162 29.77 -19.47 13.40
CA ALA A 162 28.37 -19.40 13.78
C ALA A 162 27.46 -19.95 12.66
N PHE A 163 27.61 -19.46 11.42
CA PHE A 163 26.84 -19.97 10.28
C PHE A 163 26.98 -21.48 10.12
N THR A 164 28.22 -21.99 10.18
CA THR A 164 28.49 -23.42 10.03
C THR A 164 27.82 -24.24 11.15
N THR A 165 27.92 -23.78 12.40
CA THR A 165 27.33 -24.47 13.57
C THR A 165 25.80 -24.44 13.58
N LEU A 166 25.19 -23.38 13.07
CA LEU A 166 23.73 -23.22 12.99
C LEU A 166 23.14 -23.87 11.74
N GLY A 167 23.97 -24.38 10.83
CA GLY A 167 23.53 -24.99 9.58
C GLY A 167 23.11 -23.95 8.52
N GLU A 168 23.48 -22.69 8.70
CA GLU A 168 23.18 -21.61 7.77
C GLU A 168 23.99 -21.73 6.49
N ARG A 169 23.28 -21.72 5.35
CA ARG A 169 23.88 -21.83 4.00
C ARG A 169 23.56 -20.59 3.18
N ALA A 170 24.33 -20.40 2.10
CA ALA A 170 24.14 -19.29 1.15
C ALA A 170 22.76 -19.33 0.44
N PHE A 171 22.17 -20.51 0.31
CA PHE A 171 20.81 -20.71 -0.20
C PHE A 171 19.95 -21.33 0.88
N MET A 172 18.70 -20.88 0.97
CA MET A 172 17.67 -21.45 1.83
C MET A 172 16.62 -22.13 0.97
N ASN A 173 16.00 -23.18 1.51
CA ASN A 173 14.85 -23.85 0.92
C ASN A 173 13.69 -23.77 1.92
N ARG A 174 12.70 -22.93 1.62
CA ARG A 174 11.62 -22.59 2.55
C ARG A 174 10.30 -22.48 1.82
N THR A 175 9.21 -22.61 2.56
CA THR A 175 7.88 -22.44 2.00
C THR A 175 7.59 -20.98 1.66
N VAL A 176 6.71 -20.74 0.69
CA VAL A 176 6.27 -19.37 0.35
C VAL A 176 5.70 -18.63 1.56
N GLY A 177 4.93 -19.30 2.40
CA GLY A 177 4.37 -18.72 3.63
C GLY A 177 5.46 -18.30 4.63
N GLU A 178 6.50 -19.12 4.81
CA GLU A 178 7.66 -18.77 5.65
C GLU A 178 8.42 -17.56 5.07
N ILE A 179 8.68 -17.54 3.77
CA ILE A 179 9.42 -16.43 3.12
C ILE A 179 8.64 -15.11 3.23
N MET A 180 7.32 -15.15 3.05
CA MET A 180 6.45 -13.97 3.08
C MET A 180 6.20 -13.48 4.51
N TRP A 181 5.69 -14.35 5.38
CA TRP A 181 5.11 -13.96 6.68
C TRP A 181 6.01 -14.26 7.87
N GLY A 182 7.06 -15.02 7.63
CA GLY A 182 8.18 -15.15 8.53
C GLY A 182 8.35 -16.55 9.10
N TYR A 183 9.61 -16.90 9.31
CA TYR A 183 10.04 -18.10 10.01
C TYR A 183 10.95 -17.72 11.18
N GLN A 184 11.04 -18.61 12.17
CA GLN A 184 12.00 -18.48 13.24
C GLN A 184 13.35 -19.01 12.77
N ASP A 185 14.40 -18.23 13.04
CA ASP A 185 15.75 -18.59 12.63
C ASP A 185 16.72 -18.40 13.81
N PRO A 186 17.52 -19.43 14.17
CA PRO A 186 18.51 -19.33 15.24
C PRO A 186 19.52 -18.18 15.05
N LEU A 187 19.84 -17.82 13.81
CA LEU A 187 20.75 -16.73 13.49
C LEU A 187 20.17 -15.37 13.92
N VAL A 188 18.85 -15.17 13.81
CA VAL A 188 18.18 -13.94 14.27
C VAL A 188 18.36 -13.78 15.77
N ASN A 189 18.15 -14.86 16.54
CA ASN A 189 18.33 -14.85 17.99
C ASN A 189 19.79 -14.59 18.39
N LEU A 190 20.74 -15.21 17.69
CA LEU A 190 22.17 -14.99 17.90
C LEU A 190 22.54 -13.52 17.65
N ILE A 191 22.13 -12.97 16.52
CA ILE A 191 22.47 -11.61 16.13
C ILE A 191 21.81 -10.60 17.09
N ASN A 192 20.54 -10.77 17.46
CA ASN A 192 19.90 -9.88 18.42
C ASN A 192 20.54 -9.93 19.81
N LYS A 193 21.11 -11.06 20.21
CA LYS A 193 21.83 -11.22 21.49
C LYS A 193 23.20 -10.52 21.50
N TYR A 194 23.98 -10.63 20.42
CA TYR A 194 25.35 -10.11 20.38
C TYR A 194 25.47 -8.73 19.69
N PHE A 195 24.49 -8.38 18.86
CA PHE A 195 24.42 -7.14 18.10
C PHE A 195 22.98 -6.56 18.15
N PRO A 196 22.54 -6.12 19.34
CA PRO A 196 21.19 -5.59 19.50
C PRO A 196 20.96 -4.37 18.59
N GLY A 197 19.80 -4.34 17.92
CA GLY A 197 19.43 -3.27 16.98
C GLY A 197 20.05 -3.41 15.59
N MET A 198 20.78 -4.49 15.30
CA MET A 198 21.34 -4.75 13.98
C MET A 198 20.27 -5.08 12.93
N PHE A 199 19.24 -5.82 13.33
CA PHE A 199 18.06 -6.06 12.50
C PHE A 199 16.84 -5.38 13.09
N PRO A 200 15.92 -4.90 12.24
CA PRO A 200 14.67 -4.32 12.70
C PRO A 200 13.68 -5.36 13.24
N PHE A 201 13.95 -6.66 13.05
CA PHE A 201 13.07 -7.75 13.47
C PHE A 201 13.61 -8.47 14.72
N LYS A 202 12.69 -8.80 15.65
CA LYS A 202 13.01 -9.41 16.94
C LYS A 202 13.06 -10.94 16.90
N ASP A 203 12.00 -11.58 16.37
CA ASP A 203 11.80 -13.03 16.56
C ASP A 203 11.68 -13.84 15.26
N LYS A 204 11.20 -13.22 14.18
CA LYS A 204 10.95 -13.90 12.90
C LYS A 204 11.49 -13.07 11.76
N PHE A 205 12.02 -13.74 10.75
CA PHE A 205 12.37 -13.10 9.49
C PHE A 205 11.40 -13.54 8.40
N GLY A 206 10.79 -12.55 7.74
CA GLY A 206 9.99 -12.72 6.53
C GLY A 206 9.89 -11.37 5.82
N LEU A 207 9.71 -11.38 4.50
CA LEU A 207 9.71 -10.16 3.68
C LEU A 207 8.61 -9.18 4.08
N PHE A 208 7.48 -9.71 4.55
CA PHE A 208 6.28 -8.96 4.95
C PHE A 208 5.82 -9.34 6.37
N ALA A 209 6.72 -9.89 7.21
CA ALA A 209 6.37 -10.45 8.53
C ALA A 209 5.64 -9.47 9.46
N GLU A 210 6.00 -8.18 9.40
CA GLU A 210 5.40 -7.13 10.24
C GLU A 210 4.28 -6.36 9.55
N LEU A 211 3.90 -6.73 8.32
CA LEU A 211 2.93 -5.98 7.52
C LEU A 211 1.51 -6.52 7.61
N ASN A 212 1.32 -7.73 8.14
CA ASN A 212 -0.01 -8.30 8.28
C ASN A 212 -0.68 -7.84 9.57
N ASN A 213 -1.88 -7.28 9.44
CA ASN A 213 -2.66 -6.74 10.55
C ASN A 213 -1.92 -5.63 11.32
N SER A 214 -1.14 -4.82 10.61
CA SER A 214 -0.43 -3.68 11.16
C SER A 214 -0.75 -2.41 10.38
N ASP A 215 -0.38 -1.28 10.96
CA ASP A 215 -0.44 0.03 10.30
C ASP A 215 0.95 0.55 9.98
N SER A 216 1.03 1.44 8.99
CA SER A 216 2.30 2.07 8.58
C SER A 216 2.58 3.38 9.33
N GLY A 217 1.92 3.63 10.46
CA GLY A 217 2.02 4.88 11.23
C GLY A 217 0.90 5.88 10.96
N LEU A 218 0.93 6.97 11.71
CA LEU A 218 -0.09 8.03 11.69
C LEU A 218 0.08 8.91 10.45
N PHE A 219 -0.89 8.84 9.55
CA PHE A 219 -0.99 9.74 8.40
C PHE A 219 -1.85 10.95 8.74
N THR A 220 -1.39 12.13 8.35
CA THR A 220 -2.20 13.35 8.30
C THR A 220 -2.29 13.81 6.85
N VAL A 221 -3.50 13.87 6.31
CA VAL A 221 -3.75 14.23 4.90
C VAL A 221 -4.75 15.37 4.80
N PHE A 222 -4.69 16.12 3.72
CA PHE A 222 -5.67 17.17 3.44
C PHE A 222 -7.04 16.58 3.06
N THR A 223 -8.10 17.13 3.65
CA THR A 223 -9.49 16.69 3.43
C THR A 223 -10.09 17.20 2.12
N GLY A 224 -9.53 18.29 1.59
CA GLY A 224 -10.02 18.95 0.39
C GLY A 224 -11.26 19.82 0.61
N VAL A 225 -11.65 20.07 1.88
CA VAL A 225 -12.84 20.87 2.22
C VAL A 225 -12.63 22.33 1.85
N GLN A 226 -11.48 22.90 2.20
CA GLN A 226 -11.12 24.27 1.85
C GLN A 226 -10.53 24.34 0.43
N ASN A 227 -9.60 23.45 0.10
CA ASN A 227 -8.98 23.41 -1.24
C ASN A 227 -8.95 21.99 -1.79
N ILE A 228 -9.86 21.71 -2.72
CA ILE A 228 -9.99 20.39 -3.34
C ILE A 228 -8.73 19.94 -4.07
N SER A 229 -7.93 20.86 -4.62
CA SER A 229 -6.71 20.51 -5.35
C SER A 229 -5.64 19.86 -4.46
N ARG A 230 -5.81 19.91 -3.13
CA ARG A 230 -4.92 19.26 -2.17
C ARG A 230 -5.47 17.97 -1.59
N ILE A 231 -6.68 17.53 -1.97
CA ILE A 231 -7.29 16.34 -1.38
C ILE A 231 -6.36 15.13 -1.45
N HIS A 232 -6.30 14.35 -0.36
CA HIS A 232 -5.42 13.18 -0.20
C HIS A 232 -3.92 13.47 -0.19
N LEU A 233 -3.45 14.70 -0.40
CA LEU A 233 -2.04 15.03 -0.22
C LEU A 233 -1.65 14.81 1.23
N VAL A 234 -0.53 14.13 1.44
CA VAL A 234 0.04 13.89 2.76
C VAL A 234 0.66 15.19 3.26
N ASP A 235 0.17 15.69 4.39
CA ASP A 235 0.77 16.81 5.13
C ASP A 235 1.91 16.29 6.02
N LYS A 236 1.64 15.21 6.78
CA LYS A 236 2.59 14.61 7.71
C LYS A 236 2.45 13.10 7.76
N TRP A 237 3.57 12.44 8.05
CA TRP A 237 3.64 11.04 8.41
C TRP A 237 4.38 10.90 9.74
N ASN A 238 3.76 10.28 10.74
CA ASN A 238 4.27 10.22 12.12
C ASN A 238 4.70 11.59 12.68
N GLY A 239 3.92 12.63 12.35
CA GLY A 239 4.20 14.01 12.76
C GLY A 239 5.27 14.73 11.95
N LEU A 240 5.97 14.05 11.03
CA LEU A 240 7.03 14.62 10.20
C LEU A 240 6.51 15.02 8.82
N SER A 241 6.85 16.23 8.36
CA SER A 241 6.53 16.72 7.01
C SER A 241 7.57 16.33 5.96
N LYS A 242 8.76 15.90 6.41
CA LYS A 242 9.83 15.36 5.57
C LYS A 242 10.40 14.13 6.25
N VAL A 243 10.58 13.07 5.48
CA VAL A 243 11.23 11.85 5.95
C VAL A 243 12.72 11.96 5.64
N HIS A 244 13.55 11.90 6.68
CA HIS A 244 14.98 11.64 6.54
C HIS A 244 15.21 10.14 6.73
N GLU A 245 16.10 9.54 5.94
CA GLU A 245 16.39 8.09 6.00
C GLU A 245 16.73 7.61 7.42
N ALA A 246 17.39 8.46 8.22
CA ALA A 246 17.71 8.19 9.62
C ALA A 246 16.48 8.13 10.56
N ASN A 247 15.38 8.82 10.23
CA ASN A 247 14.18 8.89 11.06
C ASN A 247 13.23 7.70 10.88
N VAL A 248 13.42 6.90 9.81
CA VAL A 248 12.57 5.74 9.51
C VAL A 248 12.80 4.61 10.53
N GLN A 249 14.00 4.53 11.13
CA GLN A 249 14.32 3.53 12.14
C GLN A 249 13.73 3.86 13.53
N GLY A 250 13.56 5.15 13.87
CA GLY A 250 13.02 5.57 15.17
C GLY A 250 11.50 5.47 15.31
N ALA A 251 10.76 5.51 14.19
CA ALA A 251 9.30 5.44 14.21
C ALA A 251 8.73 4.02 14.44
N ARG A 252 9.60 3.00 14.54
CA ARG A 252 9.23 1.58 14.76
C ARG A 252 9.57 1.09 16.17
N GLY A 253 9.99 2.00 17.04
CA GLY A 253 10.37 1.71 18.42
C GLY A 253 9.47 2.41 19.43
N VAL A 254 8.17 2.11 19.42
CA VAL A 254 7.27 2.21 20.58
C VAL A 254 6.32 1.03 20.55
#